data_AF-B5YNX0-F1
#
_entry.id   AF-B5YNX0-F1
#
_cell.length_a   1.000
_cell.length_b   1.000
_cell.length_c   1.000
_cell.angle_alpha   90.00
_cell.angle_beta   90.00
_cell.angle_gamma   90.00
#
_symmetry.space_group_name_H-M   'P 1'
#
loop_
_entity.id
_entity.type
_entity.pdbx_description
1 polymer ?
#
loop_
_entity_poly.entity_id
_entity_poly.type
_entity_poly.pdbx_seq_one_letter_code
_entity_poly.pdbx_strand_id
1 'polypeptide(L)'
;EFEQIVNSRFDPSNLHPGYAPFCKHIFLKNDFTDARVCVLPITPDNEHCLRTKYEARSEKELPVLSRYFVRQLLEENAREGGGDVKDVFPVAKYIDLILYSREQIVKENAAMGKDNDGGKEETAPWGIVSIKAQDVDHELPMTPITAMRNALGKEEGGSGVPLDRDSYMAAFEYWKDHATVV
;
A
#
# COMPACT_ATOMS: atom_id res chain seq x y z
N GLU A 1 5.21 14.79 -14.68
CA GLU A 1 3.91 15.40 -14.35
C GLU A 1 3.46 15.05 -12.93
N PHE A 2 3.18 13.79 -12.59
CA PHE A 2 2.77 13.38 -11.23
C PHE A 2 3.67 13.96 -10.11
N GLU A 3 4.98 13.72 -10.20
CA GLU A 3 5.96 14.20 -9.21
C GLU A 3 5.99 15.73 -9.10
N GLN A 4 5.78 16.46 -10.21
CA GLN A 4 5.73 17.92 -10.19
C GLN A 4 4.48 18.44 -9.46
N ILE A 5 3.33 17.77 -9.63
CA ILE A 5 2.10 18.10 -8.91
C ILE A 5 2.27 17.79 -7.42
N VAL A 6 2.83 16.62 -7.08
CA VAL A 6 3.14 16.24 -5.69
C VAL A 6 4.06 17.27 -5.03
N ASN A 7 5.18 17.61 -5.69
CA ASN A 7 6.14 18.58 -5.16
C ASN A 7 5.54 19.99 -5.01
N SER A 8 4.66 20.42 -5.93
CA SER A 8 4.00 21.74 -5.80
C SER A 8 2.94 21.80 -4.69
N ARG A 9 2.45 20.64 -4.22
CA ARG A 9 1.49 20.51 -3.12
C ARG A 9 2.14 20.07 -1.80
N PHE A 10 3.45 19.88 -1.78
CA PHE A 10 4.16 19.45 -0.58
C PHE A 10 4.06 20.52 0.51
N ASP A 11 3.60 20.10 1.69
CA ASP A 11 3.59 20.91 2.90
C ASP A 11 4.27 20.11 4.02
N PRO A 12 5.38 20.62 4.61
CA PRO A 12 6.03 19.97 5.75
C PRO A 12 5.11 19.69 6.93
N SER A 13 4.01 20.46 7.13
CA SER A 13 3.06 20.18 8.21
C SER A 13 2.20 18.94 7.97
N ASN A 14 2.12 18.47 6.72
CA ASN A 14 1.36 17.28 6.32
C ASN A 14 2.24 16.02 6.24
N LEU A 15 3.44 16.07 6.82
CA LEU A 15 4.35 14.94 6.88
C LEU A 15 4.06 14.09 8.13
N HIS A 16 3.26 13.05 7.96
CA HIS A 16 2.84 12.18 9.06
C HIS A 16 3.87 11.09 9.34
N PRO A 17 4.05 10.68 10.61
CA PRO A 17 4.89 9.54 10.95
C PRO A 17 4.31 8.24 10.39
N GLY A 18 5.15 7.39 9.79
CA GLY A 18 4.80 6.00 9.50
C GLY A 18 5.30 5.05 10.59
N TYR A 19 5.33 3.75 10.27
CA TYR A 19 5.68 2.68 11.22
C TYR A 19 7.12 2.73 11.78
N ALA A 20 8.02 3.52 11.19
CA ALA A 20 9.41 3.65 11.60
C ALA A 20 9.90 5.10 11.37
N PRO A 21 10.99 5.55 12.04
CA PRO A 21 11.48 6.93 11.89
C PRO A 21 11.82 7.33 10.44
N PHE A 22 12.25 6.37 9.63
CA PHE A 22 12.59 6.54 8.22
C PHE A 22 11.37 6.46 7.28
N CYS A 23 10.16 6.21 7.79
CA CYS A 23 8.94 6.08 7.02
C CYS A 23 8.00 7.26 7.33
N LYS A 24 7.50 7.93 6.29
CA LYS A 24 6.52 9.03 6.40
C LYS A 24 5.40 8.86 5.39
N HIS A 25 4.29 9.54 5.68
CA HIS A 25 3.12 9.57 4.81
C HIS A 25 2.75 11.01 4.48
N ILE A 26 2.28 11.23 3.25
CA ILE A 26 1.59 12.45 2.83
C ILE A 26 0.29 12.04 2.18
N PHE A 27 -0.82 12.65 2.60
CA PHE A 27 -2.15 12.41 2.04
C PHE A 27 -2.57 13.60 1.18
N LEU A 28 -2.62 13.41 -0.14
CA LEU A 28 -3.05 14.44 -1.08
C LEU A 28 -4.46 14.16 -1.58
N LYS A 29 -5.29 15.19 -1.74
CA LYS A 29 -6.57 15.05 -2.47
C LYS A 29 -6.30 14.59 -3.90
N ASN A 30 -7.03 13.58 -4.34
CA ASN A 30 -6.91 12.99 -5.67
C ASN A 30 -7.83 13.69 -6.67
N ASP A 31 -7.56 14.96 -6.94
CA ASP A 31 -8.27 15.78 -7.95
C ASP A 31 -7.46 15.93 -9.26
N PHE A 32 -6.39 15.15 -9.40
CA PHE A 32 -5.41 15.26 -10.49
C PHE A 32 -5.04 13.92 -11.14
N THR A 33 -5.65 12.81 -10.71
CA THR A 33 -5.47 11.48 -11.32
C THR A 33 -6.81 10.76 -11.43
N ASP A 34 -6.87 9.66 -12.20
CA ASP A 34 -8.00 8.70 -12.19
C ASP A 34 -7.68 7.44 -11.35
N ALA A 35 -6.79 7.56 -10.36
CA ALA A 35 -6.45 6.44 -9.49
C ALA A 35 -7.69 6.03 -8.66
N ARG A 36 -8.04 4.75 -8.73
CA ARG A 36 -9.23 4.18 -8.10
C ARG A 36 -8.85 3.43 -6.84
N VAL A 37 -9.81 3.30 -5.93
CA VAL A 37 -9.61 2.55 -4.69
C VAL A 37 -9.12 1.12 -4.98
N CYS A 38 -8.10 0.68 -4.25
CA CYS A 38 -7.51 -0.65 -4.40
C CYS A 38 -7.82 -1.59 -3.22
N VAL A 39 -8.68 -1.16 -2.31
CA VAL A 39 -9.21 -1.95 -1.19
C VAL A 39 -10.72 -1.76 -1.18
N LEU A 40 -11.46 -2.86 -1.09
CA LEU A 40 -12.92 -2.84 -1.06
C LEU A 40 -13.43 -3.56 0.19
N PRO A 41 -14.59 -3.14 0.73
CA PRO A 41 -15.27 -3.90 1.77
C PRO A 41 -15.76 -5.25 1.21
N ILE A 42 -15.71 -6.26 2.05
CA ILE A 42 -16.29 -7.58 1.78
C ILE A 42 -17.77 -7.51 2.16
N THR A 43 -18.63 -7.82 1.20
CA THR A 43 -20.08 -7.85 1.34
C THR A 43 -20.61 -9.21 0.89
N PRO A 44 -21.82 -9.62 1.32
CA PRO A 44 -22.43 -10.85 0.82
C PRO A 44 -22.48 -10.94 -0.72
N ASP A 45 -22.66 -9.80 -1.39
CA ASP A 45 -22.78 -9.70 -2.84
C ASP A 45 -21.45 -9.83 -3.58
N ASN A 46 -20.30 -9.64 -2.91
CA ASN A 46 -18.99 -9.69 -3.56
C ASN A 46 -18.06 -10.76 -2.98
N GLU A 47 -18.38 -11.38 -1.85
CA GLU A 47 -17.50 -12.34 -1.16
C GLU A 47 -17.04 -13.49 -2.09
N HIS A 48 -17.90 -13.93 -2.99
CA HIS A 48 -17.61 -14.97 -3.99
C HIS A 48 -16.55 -14.55 -5.04
N CYS A 49 -16.26 -13.25 -5.18
CA CYS A 49 -15.19 -12.71 -6.02
C CYS A 49 -13.80 -12.80 -5.36
N LEU A 50 -13.71 -13.18 -4.07
CA LEU A 50 -12.45 -13.37 -3.38
C LEU A 50 -11.71 -14.61 -3.90
N ARG A 51 -10.38 -14.53 -3.91
CA ARG A 51 -9.48 -15.67 -4.09
C ARG A 51 -8.46 -15.71 -2.97
N THR A 52 -7.95 -16.90 -2.73
CA THR A 52 -6.89 -17.15 -1.77
C THR A 52 -5.75 -17.88 -2.44
N LYS A 53 -4.51 -17.49 -2.14
CA LYS A 53 -3.32 -18.11 -2.70
C LYS A 53 -2.16 -18.00 -1.72
N TYR A 54 -1.31 -19.04 -1.65
CA TYR A 54 0.01 -18.90 -1.05
C TYR A 54 0.95 -18.25 -2.07
N GLU A 55 1.50 -17.09 -1.73
CA GLU A 55 2.39 -16.35 -2.64
C GLU A 55 3.47 -15.60 -1.86
N ALA A 56 4.60 -15.39 -2.53
CA ALA A 56 5.71 -14.58 -2.05
C ALA A 56 5.80 -13.31 -2.89
N ARG A 57 6.22 -12.18 -2.30
CA ARG A 57 6.43 -10.93 -3.04
C ARG A 57 7.74 -10.94 -3.85
N SER A 58 8.68 -11.79 -3.45
CA SER A 58 9.93 -12.06 -4.15
C SER A 58 10.38 -13.49 -3.89
N GLU A 59 11.31 -14.00 -4.69
CA GLU A 59 11.87 -15.36 -4.53
C GLU A 59 12.61 -15.58 -3.20
N LYS A 60 12.99 -14.49 -2.51
CA LYS A 60 13.71 -14.52 -1.24
C LYS A 60 12.79 -14.55 -0.02
N GLU A 61 11.48 -14.37 -0.22
CA GLU A 61 10.50 -14.33 0.88
C GLU A 61 9.72 -15.64 0.99
N LEU A 62 9.36 -16.01 2.22
CA LEU A 62 8.46 -17.14 2.44
C LEU A 62 7.07 -16.85 1.84
N PRO A 63 6.45 -17.82 1.15
CA PRO A 63 5.09 -17.66 0.67
C PRO A 63 4.10 -17.66 1.84
N VAL A 64 3.16 -16.73 1.80
CA VAL A 64 2.13 -16.55 2.82
C VAL A 64 0.75 -16.62 2.19
N LEU A 65 -0.27 -16.98 2.99
CA LEU A 65 -1.64 -16.98 2.52
C LEU A 65 -2.13 -15.53 2.33
N SER A 66 -2.45 -15.18 1.09
CA SER A 66 -3.12 -13.93 0.71
C SER A 66 -4.60 -14.19 0.44
N ARG A 67 -5.44 -13.19 0.75
CA ARG A 67 -6.85 -13.11 0.36
C ARG A 67 -7.09 -11.77 -0.33
N TYR A 68 -7.63 -11.80 -1.54
CA TYR A 68 -7.82 -10.61 -2.38
C TYR A 68 -9.03 -10.77 -3.29
N PHE A 69 -9.61 -9.65 -3.72
CA PHE A 69 -10.55 -9.65 -4.83
C PHE A 69 -9.80 -9.77 -6.15
N VAL A 70 -10.32 -10.61 -7.05
CA VAL A 70 -9.88 -10.58 -8.45
C VAL A 70 -10.68 -9.52 -9.17
N ARG A 71 -10.01 -8.52 -9.73
CA ARG A 71 -10.64 -7.39 -10.42
C ARG A 71 -11.67 -7.85 -11.46
N GLN A 72 -11.29 -8.80 -12.32
CA GLN A 72 -12.17 -9.30 -13.36
C GLN A 72 -13.49 -9.85 -12.82
N LEU A 73 -13.47 -10.59 -11.71
CA LEU A 73 -14.67 -11.18 -11.11
C LEU A 73 -15.59 -10.11 -10.53
N LEU A 74 -15.02 -9.05 -9.96
CA LEU A 74 -15.80 -7.90 -9.48
C LEU A 74 -16.47 -7.17 -10.65
N GLU A 75 -15.77 -6.99 -11.76
CA GLU A 75 -16.34 -6.38 -12.96
C GLU A 75 -17.46 -7.23 -13.58
N GLU A 76 -17.28 -8.55 -13.63
CA GLU A 76 -18.29 -9.50 -14.10
C GLU A 76 -19.52 -9.50 -13.18
N ASN A 77 -19.33 -9.60 -11.87
CA ASN A 77 -20.41 -9.53 -10.87
C ASN A 77 -21.23 -8.25 -11.01
N ALA A 78 -20.58 -7.10 -11.19
CA ALA A 78 -21.28 -5.84 -11.38
C ALA A 78 -22.11 -5.82 -12.66
N ARG A 79 -21.57 -6.31 -13.79
CA ARG A 79 -22.30 -6.38 -15.06
C ARG A 79 -23.50 -7.33 -14.98
N GLU A 80 -23.34 -8.48 -14.32
CA GLU A 80 -24.42 -9.46 -14.11
C GLU A 80 -25.54 -8.90 -13.22
N GLY A 81 -25.18 -8.09 -12.21
CA GLY A 81 -26.11 -7.35 -11.37
C GLY A 81 -26.72 -6.10 -12.02
N GLY A 82 -26.37 -5.79 -13.27
CA GLY A 82 -26.85 -4.60 -14.00
C GLY A 82 -26.21 -3.27 -13.57
N GLY A 83 -25.11 -3.29 -12.82
CA GLY A 83 -24.35 -2.12 -12.38
C GLY A 83 -23.22 -1.71 -13.34
N ASP A 84 -22.66 -0.52 -13.13
CA ASP A 84 -21.47 -0.03 -13.85
C ASP A 84 -20.18 -0.43 -13.11
N VAL A 85 -19.19 -0.92 -13.85
CA VAL A 85 -17.84 -1.22 -13.34
C VAL A 85 -17.20 -0.01 -12.66
N LYS A 86 -17.51 1.21 -13.10
CA LYS A 86 -17.00 2.44 -12.50
C LYS A 86 -17.48 2.64 -11.06
N ASP A 87 -18.64 2.11 -10.71
CA ASP A 87 -19.22 2.20 -9.36
C ASP A 87 -18.55 1.21 -8.41
N VAL A 88 -18.00 0.10 -8.94
CA VAL A 88 -17.24 -0.88 -8.16
C VAL A 88 -15.88 -0.32 -7.73
N PHE A 89 -15.26 0.47 -8.61
CA PHE A 89 -13.95 1.06 -8.39
C PHE A 89 -14.04 2.59 -8.48
N PRO A 90 -14.64 3.27 -7.49
CA PRO A 90 -14.69 4.73 -7.50
C PRO A 90 -13.28 5.33 -7.55
N VAL A 91 -13.17 6.51 -8.15
CA VAL A 91 -11.94 7.32 -8.06
C VAL A 91 -11.71 7.63 -6.58
N ALA A 92 -10.53 7.27 -6.09
CA ALA A 92 -10.20 7.45 -4.68
C ALA A 92 -10.22 8.94 -4.33
N LYS A 93 -10.62 9.29 -3.11
CA LYS A 93 -10.60 10.69 -2.64
C LYS A 93 -9.19 11.20 -2.36
N TYR A 94 -8.28 10.32 -1.95
CA TYR A 94 -6.92 10.66 -1.54
C TYR A 94 -5.87 9.72 -2.16
N ILE A 95 -4.66 10.24 -2.27
CA ILE A 95 -3.44 9.48 -2.54
C ILE A 95 -2.57 9.52 -1.28
N ASP A 96 -2.34 8.37 -0.66
CA ASP A 96 -1.32 8.16 0.36
C ASP A 96 0.03 7.91 -0.32
N LEU A 97 0.97 8.84 -0.12
CA LEU A 97 2.35 8.74 -0.58
C LEU A 97 3.22 8.26 0.57
N ILE A 98 3.72 7.04 0.45
CA ILE A 98 4.64 6.46 1.42
C ILE A 98 6.05 6.87 1.02
N LEU A 99 6.73 7.52 1.96
CA LEU A 99 8.05 8.09 1.78
C LEU A 99 9.06 7.37 2.65
N TYR A 100 10.19 6.98 2.06
CA TYR A 100 11.37 6.57 2.83
C TYR A 100 12.44 7.66 2.82
N SER A 101 13.22 7.74 3.89
CA SER A 101 14.37 8.64 3.95
C SER A 101 15.40 8.23 2.90
N ARG A 102 16.16 9.20 2.39
CA ARG A 102 17.22 8.95 1.40
C ARG A 102 18.20 7.88 1.89
N GLU A 103 18.59 7.93 3.16
CA GLU A 103 19.53 6.98 3.75
C GLU A 103 18.97 5.55 3.73
N GLN A 104 17.67 5.40 4.03
CA GLN A 104 17.02 4.09 4.00
C GLN A 104 16.93 3.54 2.57
N ILE A 105 16.58 4.37 1.58
CA ILE A 105 16.52 3.96 0.17
C ILE A 105 17.89 3.50 -0.31
N VAL A 106 18.96 4.25 -0.02
CA VAL A 106 20.34 3.87 -0.37
C VAL A 106 20.72 2.53 0.26
N LYS A 107 20.35 2.33 1.53
CA LYS A 107 20.63 1.09 2.26
C LYS A 107 19.92 -0.12 1.65
N GLU A 108 18.64 0.01 1.29
CA GLU A 108 17.87 -1.07 0.66
C GLU A 108 18.35 -1.38 -0.76
N ASN A 109 18.67 -0.35 -1.55
CA ASN A 109 19.24 -0.53 -2.89
C ASN A 109 20.59 -1.28 -2.84
N ALA A 110 21.48 -0.89 -1.93
CA ALA A 110 22.75 -1.58 -1.72
C ALA A 110 22.56 -3.06 -1.33
N ALA A 111 21.61 -3.35 -0.43
CA ALA A 111 21.29 -4.73 -0.03
C ALA A 111 20.68 -5.56 -1.18
N MET A 112 19.98 -4.92 -2.12
CA MET A 112 19.43 -5.56 -3.31
C MET A 112 20.42 -5.64 -4.49
N GLY A 113 21.64 -5.10 -4.37
CA GLY A 113 22.60 -5.03 -5.46
C GLY A 113 22.14 -4.13 -6.61
N LYS A 114 21.28 -3.15 -6.33
CA LYS A 114 20.86 -2.13 -7.29
C LYS A 114 21.83 -0.95 -7.23
N ASP A 115 22.39 -0.58 -8.37
CA ASP A 115 23.18 0.64 -8.47
C ASP A 115 22.27 1.86 -8.26
N ASN A 116 22.78 2.87 -7.55
CA ASN A 116 22.05 4.12 -7.32
C ASN A 116 21.83 4.85 -8.66
N ASP A 117 20.59 4.81 -9.13
CA ASP A 117 19.95 5.67 -10.15
C ASP A 117 20.88 6.41 -11.15
N GLY A 118 21.65 5.64 -11.92
CA GLY A 118 22.32 6.13 -13.14
C GLY A 118 23.26 7.32 -12.96
N GLY A 119 23.77 7.57 -11.75
CA GLY A 119 24.76 8.62 -11.47
C GLY A 119 24.20 10.05 -11.33
N LYS A 120 22.87 10.24 -11.22
CA LYS A 120 22.33 11.53 -10.79
C LYS A 120 22.31 11.61 -9.26
N GLU A 121 22.95 12.63 -8.71
CA GLU A 121 22.93 12.90 -7.28
C GLU A 121 21.54 13.45 -6.90
N GLU A 122 20.65 12.54 -6.51
CA GLU A 122 19.36 12.90 -5.94
C GLU A 122 19.55 13.39 -4.50
N THR A 123 19.13 14.63 -4.24
CA THR A 123 19.35 15.33 -2.97
C THR A 123 18.08 15.45 -2.12
N ALA A 124 16.93 15.02 -2.64
CA ALA A 124 15.68 15.02 -1.89
C ALA A 124 15.80 14.12 -0.63
N PRO A 125 15.44 14.65 0.56
CA PRO A 125 15.56 13.93 1.83
C PRO A 125 14.63 12.73 1.93
N TRP A 126 13.57 12.72 1.12
CA TRP A 126 12.56 11.67 1.04
C TRP A 126 12.39 11.21 -0.40
N GLY A 127 12.09 9.93 -0.58
CA GLY A 127 11.68 9.36 -1.87
C GLY A 127 10.37 8.60 -1.74
N ILE A 128 9.49 8.74 -2.74
CA ILE A 128 8.23 7.99 -2.81
C ILE A 128 8.55 6.52 -3.10
N VAL A 129 8.25 5.63 -2.16
CA VAL A 129 8.45 4.18 -2.30
C VAL A 129 7.15 3.43 -2.58
N SER A 130 6.01 4.04 -2.29
CA SER A 130 4.70 3.47 -2.59
C SER A 130 3.64 4.56 -2.72
N ILE A 131 2.61 4.27 -3.52
CA ILE A 131 1.47 5.15 -3.76
C ILE A 131 0.21 4.31 -3.54
N LYS A 132 -0.68 4.74 -2.65
CA LYS A 132 -1.96 4.07 -2.39
C LYS A 132 -3.10 5.03 -2.66
N ALA A 133 -4.04 4.60 -3.51
CA ALA A 133 -5.28 5.31 -3.76
C ALA A 133 -6.35 4.82 -2.78
N GLN A 134 -6.89 5.73 -1.97
CA GLN A 134 -7.79 5.41 -0.85
C GLN A 134 -8.79 6.54 -0.57
N ASP A 135 -9.87 6.23 0.15
CA ASP A 135 -10.94 7.19 0.44
C ASP A 135 -10.78 7.95 1.77
N VAL A 136 -9.67 7.71 2.47
CA VAL A 136 -9.33 8.33 3.75
C VAL A 136 -7.99 9.06 3.68
N ASP A 137 -7.84 10.09 4.51
CA ASP A 137 -6.67 10.98 4.60
C ASP A 137 -5.70 10.58 5.73
N HIS A 138 -5.70 9.30 6.10
CA HIS A 138 -4.82 8.73 7.11
C HIS A 138 -4.34 7.33 6.69
N GLU A 139 -3.29 6.83 7.32
CA GLU A 139 -2.72 5.53 6.99
C GLU A 139 -3.74 4.42 7.27
N LEU A 140 -4.11 3.66 6.24
CA LEU A 140 -4.82 2.40 6.43
C LEU A 140 -3.86 1.37 7.01
N PRO A 141 -4.28 0.59 8.03
CA PRO A 141 -3.39 -0.35 8.69
C PRO A 141 -2.81 -1.35 7.68
N MET A 142 -1.54 -1.71 7.84
CA MET A 142 -0.95 -2.77 7.04
C MET A 142 -1.71 -4.09 7.24
N THR A 143 -1.66 -4.99 6.25
CA THR A 143 -2.29 -6.32 6.40
C THR A 143 -1.68 -7.06 7.60
N PRO A 144 -2.45 -7.87 8.35
CA PRO A 144 -1.94 -8.60 9.51
C PRO A 144 -0.70 -9.45 9.20
N ILE A 145 -0.66 -10.06 8.01
CA ILE A 145 0.48 -10.84 7.55
C ILE A 145 1.74 -9.98 7.31
N THR A 146 1.57 -8.72 6.92
CA THR A 146 2.69 -7.77 6.80
C THR A 146 3.29 -7.45 8.15
N ALA A 147 2.45 -7.25 9.18
CA ALA A 147 2.93 -7.04 10.54
C ALA A 147 3.68 -8.28 11.08
N MET A 148 3.14 -9.49 10.84
CA MET A 148 3.81 -10.75 11.21
C MET A 148 5.15 -10.91 10.52
N ARG A 149 5.22 -10.69 9.19
CA ARG A 149 6.47 -10.78 8.42
C ARG A 149 7.49 -9.76 8.91
N ASN A 150 7.07 -8.52 9.20
CA ASN A 150 7.97 -7.50 9.73
C ASN A 150 8.68 -7.95 11.01
N ALA A 151 7.99 -8.71 11.87
CA ALA A 151 8.56 -9.26 13.09
C ALA A 151 9.55 -10.43 12.87
N LEU A 152 9.55 -11.09 11.70
CA LEU A 152 10.49 -12.16 11.37
C LEU A 152 11.90 -11.65 11.03
N GLY A 153 12.05 -10.35 10.75
CA GLY A 153 13.35 -9.76 10.42
C GLY A 153 13.65 -9.69 8.92
N LYS A 154 14.81 -9.10 8.61
CA LYS A 154 15.20 -8.73 7.24
C LYS A 154 15.50 -9.93 6.36
N GLU A 155 15.98 -11.02 6.93
CA GLU A 155 16.27 -12.26 6.20
C GLU A 155 14.99 -12.84 5.56
N GLU A 156 13.82 -12.57 6.13
CA GLU A 156 12.51 -13.04 5.65
C GLU A 156 11.69 -11.91 4.97
N GLY A 157 12.35 -10.83 4.54
CA GLY A 157 11.71 -9.68 3.87
C GLY A 157 10.89 -8.75 4.78
N GLY A 158 11.07 -8.86 6.10
CA GLY A 158 10.50 -7.98 7.10
C GLY A 158 11.40 -6.80 7.48
N SER A 159 10.83 -5.77 8.12
CA SER A 159 11.61 -4.63 8.62
C SER A 159 12.45 -4.94 9.88
N GLY A 160 12.12 -6.01 10.61
CA GLY A 160 12.69 -6.35 11.92
C GLY A 160 12.08 -5.60 13.10
N VAL A 161 10.99 -4.88 12.88
CA VAL A 161 10.23 -4.22 13.95
C VAL A 161 9.40 -5.29 14.70
N PRO A 162 9.48 -5.36 16.04
CA PRO A 162 8.67 -6.29 16.82
C PRO A 162 7.18 -6.11 16.58
N LEU A 163 6.41 -7.20 16.66
CA LEU A 163 4.97 -7.15 16.51
C LEU A 163 4.34 -6.36 17.68
N ASP A 164 3.67 -5.25 17.36
CA ASP A 164 2.84 -4.53 18.31
C ASP A 164 1.41 -5.10 18.32
N ARG A 165 0.93 -5.49 19.50
CA ARG A 165 -0.35 -6.21 19.64
C ARG A 165 -1.53 -5.30 19.32
N ASP A 166 -1.52 -4.07 19.79
CA ASP A 166 -2.66 -3.15 19.62
C ASP A 166 -2.79 -2.73 18.15
N SER A 167 -1.67 -2.42 17.49
CA SER A 167 -1.63 -2.14 16.05
C SER A 167 -2.07 -3.35 15.22
N TYR A 168 -1.66 -4.57 15.62
CA TYR A 168 -2.11 -5.79 14.95
C TYR A 168 -3.63 -6.00 15.09
N MET A 169 -4.20 -5.74 16.27
CA MET A 169 -5.64 -5.84 16.47
C MET A 169 -6.41 -4.79 15.67
N ALA A 170 -5.91 -3.55 15.58
CA ALA A 170 -6.49 -2.53 14.70
C ALA A 170 -6.46 -2.94 13.22
N ALA A 171 -5.36 -3.57 12.79
CA ALA A 171 -5.27 -4.16 11.45
C ALA A 171 -6.29 -5.29 11.26
N PHE A 172 -6.44 -6.19 12.22
CA PHE A 172 -7.45 -7.25 12.16
C PHE A 172 -8.87 -6.70 12.02
N GLU A 173 -9.25 -5.72 12.84
CA GLU A 173 -10.61 -5.13 12.80
C GLU A 173 -10.94 -4.50 11.45
N TYR A 174 -9.94 -3.93 10.76
CA TYR A 174 -10.11 -3.44 9.40
C TYR A 174 -10.16 -4.58 8.37
N TRP A 175 -9.13 -5.44 8.34
CA TRP A 175 -8.93 -6.43 7.28
C TRP A 175 -9.82 -7.67 7.38
N LYS A 176 -10.52 -7.90 8.50
CA LYS A 176 -11.52 -8.97 8.58
C LYS A 176 -12.64 -8.78 7.56
N ASP A 177 -13.03 -7.52 7.32
CA ASP A 177 -14.13 -7.12 6.43
C ASP A 177 -13.66 -6.36 5.18
N HIS A 178 -12.36 -6.33 4.87
CA HIS A 178 -11.81 -5.69 3.68
C HIS A 178 -10.83 -6.60 2.96
N ALA A 179 -10.69 -6.43 1.65
CA ALA A 179 -9.67 -7.10 0.85
C ALA A 179 -9.10 -6.17 -0.22
N THR A 180 -7.83 -6.37 -0.55
CA THR A 180 -7.18 -5.69 -1.68
C THR A 180 -7.74 -6.19 -3.00
N VAL A 181 -7.75 -5.34 -4.02
CA VAL A 181 -8.09 -5.69 -5.40
C VAL A 181 -6.79 -5.97 -6.16
N VAL A 182 -6.73 -7.13 -6.82
CA VAL A 182 -5.61 -7.60 -7.66
C VAL A 182 -6.11 -7.89 -9.07
#